data_AF-A0A523T0N0-F1
#
_entry.id   AF-A0A523T0N0-F1
#
_cell.length_a   1.000
_cell.length_b   1.000
_cell.length_c   1.000
_cell.angle_alpha   90.00
_cell.angle_beta   90.00
_cell.angle_gamma   90.00
#
_symmetry.space_group_name_H-M   'P 1'
#
loop_
_entity.id
_entity.type
_entity.pdbx_description
1 polymer ?
#
loop_
_entity_poly.entity_id
_entity_poly.type
_entity_poly.pdbx_seq_one_letter_code
_entity_poly.pdbx_strand_id
1 'polypeptide(L)'
;MMKRTISIFTAIILLFVASLFSAEKIGYIDSEKIIYGYKGSSNLKNQYNKLVAEWENEAQDKKSAIKKLRNELENQDLMLSEETKKKKKKEIQEKEKEYEQFLKEIWGENGKLQKKHEELLKPVIEEISNIIEKIGEEDEYVIIFDISKGNIVFVKTGLDLTERVLYEINKEFTVVSPVKPETEFYVFLFENISSEAESQNLGRQISTFIRAGLNKFAKFEAVEGRRVSEAMSLLGFMKEDELDDNQILLVSRRIDADIVVFGHIDLSSGKITLKLKWINFNSGNEIIKKDFTIDERDKMEKLAGDVMTYLGREIKKK
;
A
#
# COMPACT_ATOMS: atom_id res chain seq x y z
N MET A 1 24.71 -61.68 -32.42
CA MET A 1 24.85 -61.33 -30.99
C MET A 1 25.65 -60.04 -30.79
N MET A 2 26.85 -59.92 -31.39
CA MET A 2 27.76 -58.77 -31.23
C MET A 2 27.20 -57.38 -31.65
N LYS A 3 26.35 -57.31 -32.69
CA LYS A 3 25.70 -56.05 -33.09
C LYS A 3 24.68 -55.53 -32.06
N ARG A 4 23.99 -56.43 -31.36
CA ARG A 4 23.00 -56.07 -30.31
C ARG A 4 23.69 -55.57 -29.04
N THR A 5 24.82 -56.16 -28.66
CA THR A 5 25.60 -55.73 -27.49
C THR A 5 26.26 -54.37 -27.72
N ILE A 6 26.73 -54.09 -28.94
CA ILE A 6 27.27 -52.77 -29.31
C ILE A 6 26.17 -51.70 -29.24
N SER A 7 24.97 -51.96 -29.78
CA SER A 7 23.86 -50.99 -29.72
C SER A 7 23.41 -50.66 -28.29
N ILE A 8 23.38 -51.66 -27.39
CA ILE A 8 23.02 -51.43 -25.98
C ILE A 8 24.10 -50.61 -25.27
N PHE A 9 25.37 -50.90 -25.53
CA PHE A 9 26.49 -50.15 -24.94
C PHE A 9 26.52 -48.69 -25.42
N THR A 10 26.27 -48.44 -26.70
CA THR A 10 26.14 -47.07 -27.23
C THR A 10 24.96 -46.31 -26.60
N ALA A 11 23.83 -46.97 -26.38
CA ALA A 11 22.67 -46.35 -25.73
C ALA A 11 22.94 -45.98 -24.25
N ILE A 12 23.67 -46.83 -23.52
CA ILE A 12 24.08 -46.57 -22.14
C ILE A 12 25.07 -45.40 -22.07
N ILE A 13 26.03 -45.32 -23.01
CA ILE A 13 26.96 -44.18 -23.09
C ILE A 13 26.21 -42.88 -23.41
N LEU A 14 25.23 -42.90 -24.32
CA LEU A 14 24.42 -41.72 -24.63
C LEU A 14 23.58 -41.25 -23.43
N LEU A 15 23.03 -42.18 -22.65
CA LEU A 15 22.33 -41.85 -21.40
C LEU A 15 23.27 -41.28 -20.33
N PHE A 16 24.50 -41.81 -20.23
CA PHE A 16 25.51 -41.29 -19.31
C PHE A 16 25.98 -39.90 -19.71
N VAL A 17 26.23 -39.66 -20.99
CA VAL A 17 26.62 -38.33 -21.52
C VAL A 17 25.49 -37.31 -21.34
N ALA A 18 24.23 -37.70 -21.49
CA ALA A 18 23.09 -36.82 -21.23
C ALA A 18 22.99 -36.37 -19.76
N SER A 19 23.46 -37.19 -18.81
CA SER A 19 23.47 -36.83 -17.38
C SER A 19 24.55 -35.83 -16.98
N LEU A 20 25.54 -35.58 -17.86
CA LEU A 20 26.63 -34.63 -17.61
C LEU A 20 26.28 -33.18 -17.97
N PHE A 21 25.10 -32.93 -18.56
CA PHE A 21 24.64 -31.60 -18.97
C PHE A 21 23.51 -31.07 -18.08
N SER A 22 23.61 -31.22 -16.76
CA SER A 22 22.73 -30.45 -15.86
C SER A 22 23.19 -29.00 -15.87
N ALA A 23 22.34 -28.10 -16.36
CA ALA A 23 22.64 -26.67 -16.29
C ALA A 23 22.51 -26.22 -14.82
N GLU A 24 23.57 -25.61 -14.29
CA GLU A 24 23.55 -25.05 -12.94
C GLU A 24 22.44 -24.01 -12.81
N LYS A 25 21.66 -24.08 -11.73
CA LYS A 25 20.55 -23.17 -11.50
C LYS A 25 21.06 -21.84 -10.98
N ILE A 26 20.79 -20.80 -11.74
CA ILE A 26 21.10 -19.41 -11.38
C ILE A 26 19.78 -18.67 -11.20
N GLY A 27 19.66 -17.95 -10.10
CA GLY A 27 18.49 -17.13 -9.78
C GLY A 27 18.85 -15.66 -9.63
N TYR A 28 17.84 -14.81 -9.58
CA TYR A 28 18.00 -13.43 -9.14
C TYR A 28 16.82 -12.97 -8.28
N ILE A 29 17.05 -11.93 -7.50
CA ILE A 29 16.05 -11.24 -6.69
C ILE A 29 16.21 -9.73 -6.84
N ASP A 30 15.15 -9.00 -6.54
CA ASP A 30 15.17 -7.54 -6.38
C ASP A 30 14.91 -7.20 -4.90
N SER A 31 15.97 -6.93 -4.14
CA SER A 31 15.83 -6.73 -2.69
C SER A 31 15.08 -5.45 -2.35
N GLU A 32 15.13 -4.41 -3.19
CA GLU A 32 14.31 -3.20 -3.02
C GLU A 32 12.82 -3.52 -3.13
N LYS A 33 12.42 -4.32 -4.12
CA LYS A 33 11.02 -4.78 -4.23
C LYS A 33 10.60 -5.65 -3.05
N ILE A 34 11.46 -6.54 -2.56
CA ILE A 34 11.16 -7.40 -1.40
C ILE A 34 10.95 -6.54 -0.15
N ILE A 35 11.85 -5.59 0.12
CA ILE A 35 11.75 -4.66 1.26
C ILE A 35 10.48 -3.82 1.16
N TYR A 36 10.16 -3.31 -0.04
CA TYR A 36 8.94 -2.52 -0.28
C TYR A 36 7.66 -3.35 -0.09
N GLY A 37 7.65 -4.61 -0.52
CA GLY A 37 6.50 -5.50 -0.39
C GLY A 37 6.38 -6.20 0.98
N TYR A 38 7.38 -6.09 1.86
CA TYR A 38 7.35 -6.71 3.18
C TYR A 38 6.29 -6.06 4.07
N LYS A 39 5.30 -6.84 4.53
CA LYS A 39 4.18 -6.37 5.36
C LYS A 39 4.64 -5.90 6.75
N GLY A 40 5.73 -6.46 7.27
CA GLY A 40 6.35 -6.00 8.52
C GLY A 40 7.01 -4.62 8.45
N SER A 41 7.18 -4.05 7.25
CA SER A 41 7.89 -2.77 7.04
C SER A 41 7.17 -1.55 7.63
N SER A 42 5.86 -1.63 7.90
CA SER A 42 5.06 -0.51 8.41
C SER A 42 5.58 0.03 9.75
N ASN A 43 5.99 -0.86 10.66
CA ASN A 43 6.58 -0.47 11.93
C ASN A 43 7.91 0.27 11.74
N LEU A 44 8.77 -0.23 10.84
CA LEU A 44 10.06 0.38 10.54
C LEU A 44 9.91 1.75 9.88
N LYS A 45 8.95 1.89 8.96
CA LYS A 45 8.62 3.17 8.33
C LYS A 45 8.15 4.19 9.37
N ASN A 46 7.32 3.77 10.32
CA ASN A 46 6.87 4.65 11.41
C ASN A 46 8.02 5.07 12.33
N GLN A 47 8.91 4.14 12.70
CA GLN A 47 10.10 4.45 13.50
C GLN A 47 11.04 5.42 12.78
N TYR A 48 11.29 5.19 11.49
CA TYR A 48 12.10 6.08 10.65
C TYR A 48 11.49 7.49 10.56
N ASN A 49 10.19 7.60 10.25
CA ASN A 49 9.51 8.88 10.14
C ASN A 49 9.49 9.64 11.47
N LYS A 50 9.33 8.91 12.60
CA LYS A 50 9.38 9.51 13.93
C LYS A 50 10.75 10.12 14.23
N LEU A 51 11.84 9.40 13.91
CA LEU A 51 13.21 9.92 14.08
C LEU A 51 13.46 11.17 13.24
N VAL A 52 13.01 11.17 11.98
CA VAL A 52 13.10 12.35 11.10
C VAL A 52 12.37 13.53 11.71
N ALA A 53 11.12 13.35 12.13
CA ALA A 53 10.31 14.40 12.74
C ALA A 53 10.93 14.94 14.04
N GLU A 54 11.52 14.08 14.87
CA GLU A 54 12.23 14.50 16.09
C GLU A 54 13.42 15.42 15.77
N TRP A 55 14.25 15.06 14.79
CA TRP A 55 15.38 15.91 14.39
C TRP A 55 14.96 17.18 13.66
N GLU A 56 13.88 17.15 12.88
CA GLU A 56 13.30 18.34 12.26
C GLU A 56 12.80 19.34 13.31
N ASN A 57 12.13 18.85 14.35
CA ASN A 57 11.70 19.68 15.48
C ASN A 57 12.90 20.29 16.21
N GLU A 58 13.94 19.50 16.48
CA GLU A 58 15.16 20.01 17.13
C GLU A 58 15.87 21.07 16.25
N ALA A 59 15.91 20.86 14.93
CA ALA A 59 16.44 21.84 13.97
C ALA A 59 15.64 23.16 14.02
N GLN A 60 14.31 23.05 14.05
CA GLN A 60 13.38 24.18 14.13
C GLN A 60 13.57 24.97 15.43
N ASP A 61 13.75 24.29 16.56
CA ASP A 61 13.97 24.92 17.87
C ASP A 61 15.29 25.71 17.89
N LYS A 62 16.39 25.11 17.41
CA LYS A 62 17.69 25.79 17.29
C LYS A 62 17.59 27.02 16.39
N LYS A 63 16.94 26.88 15.23
CA LYS A 63 16.73 27.98 14.27
C LYS A 63 15.88 29.11 14.88
N SER A 64 14.85 28.75 15.65
CA SER A 64 13.99 29.71 16.34
C SER A 64 14.72 30.47 17.44
N ALA A 65 15.59 29.80 18.19
CA ALA A 65 16.44 30.44 19.20
C ALA A 65 17.39 31.48 18.58
N ILE A 66 18.04 31.13 17.46
CA ILE A 66 18.88 32.07 16.69
C ILE A 66 18.06 33.29 16.25
N LYS A 67 16.86 33.07 15.70
CA LYS A 67 15.96 34.15 15.26
C LYS A 67 15.58 35.08 16.41
N LYS A 68 15.26 34.53 17.59
CA LYS A 68 14.94 35.35 18.79
C LYS A 68 16.12 36.24 19.19
N LEU A 69 17.33 35.68 19.28
CA LEU A 69 18.53 36.45 19.62
C LEU A 69 18.84 37.56 18.62
N ARG A 70 18.69 37.29 17.32
CA ARG A 70 18.85 38.29 16.26
C ARG A 70 17.82 39.42 16.40
N ASN A 71 16.55 39.08 16.59
CA ASN A 71 15.47 40.06 16.78
C ASN A 71 15.69 40.91 18.04
N GLU A 72 16.13 40.31 19.14
CA GLU A 72 16.47 41.05 20.37
C GLU A 72 17.61 42.04 20.16
N LEU A 73 18.67 41.62 19.46
CA LEU A 73 19.79 42.49 19.14
C LEU A 73 19.35 43.68 18.27
N GLU A 74 18.53 43.42 17.24
CA GLU A 74 17.99 44.45 16.35
C GLU A 74 17.10 45.47 17.09
N ASN A 75 16.19 44.97 17.94
CA ASN A 75 15.24 45.83 18.67
C ASN A 75 15.88 46.64 19.79
N GLN A 76 16.98 46.17 20.38
CA GLN A 76 17.64 46.81 21.52
C GLN A 76 18.94 47.52 21.12
N ASP A 77 19.32 47.55 19.85
CA ASP A 77 20.67 47.98 19.43
C ASP A 77 21.04 49.38 19.93
N LEU A 78 20.10 50.33 19.93
CA LEU A 78 20.35 51.71 20.39
C LEU A 78 20.50 51.83 21.91
N MET A 79 20.07 50.81 22.68
CA MET A 79 20.07 50.81 24.15
C MET A 79 21.22 49.98 24.75
N LEU A 80 21.93 49.19 23.95
CA LEU A 80 23.00 48.29 24.40
C LEU A 80 24.38 48.94 24.33
N SER A 81 25.23 48.68 25.32
CA SER A 81 26.65 49.03 25.25
C SER A 81 27.37 48.20 24.18
N GLU A 82 28.47 48.74 23.62
CA GLU A 82 29.29 48.03 22.63
C GLU A 82 29.78 46.65 23.11
N GLU A 83 30.13 46.53 24.39
CA GLU A 83 30.52 45.26 25.00
C GLU A 83 29.36 44.24 24.99
N THR A 84 28.14 44.69 25.33
CA THR A 84 26.95 43.84 25.34
C THR A 84 26.57 43.41 23.92
N LYS A 85 26.68 44.32 22.93
CA LYS A 85 26.47 43.99 21.51
C LYS A 85 27.45 42.92 21.04
N LYS A 86 28.74 43.07 21.37
CA LYS A 86 29.77 42.10 21.01
C LYS A 86 29.48 40.72 21.62
N LYS A 87 29.02 40.66 22.86
CA LYS A 87 28.62 39.41 23.52
C LYS A 87 27.43 38.75 22.83
N LYS A 88 26.34 39.50 22.53
CA LYS A 88 25.17 38.97 21.80
C LYS A 88 25.53 38.49 20.39
N LYS A 89 26.36 39.23 19.64
CA LYS A 89 26.84 38.80 18.30
C LYS A 89 27.63 37.49 18.38
N LYS A 90 28.48 37.34 19.39
CA LYS A 90 29.24 36.11 19.62
C LYS A 90 28.32 34.93 19.95
N GLU A 91 27.33 35.14 20.80
CA GLU A 91 26.32 34.11 21.15
C GLU A 91 25.52 33.66 19.91
N ILE A 92 25.09 34.61 19.07
CA ILE A 92 24.41 34.31 17.80
C ILE A 92 25.31 33.46 16.89
N GLN A 93 26.58 33.83 16.72
CA GLN A 93 27.55 33.07 15.91
C GLN A 93 27.79 31.66 16.47
N GLU A 94 27.88 31.52 17.79
CA GLU A 94 28.02 30.21 18.45
C GLU A 94 26.78 29.34 18.18
N LYS A 95 25.57 29.89 18.30
CA LYS A 95 24.31 29.17 18.02
C LYS A 95 24.15 28.80 16.55
N GLU A 96 24.57 29.67 15.62
CA GLU A 96 24.59 29.38 14.19
C GLU A 96 25.53 28.21 13.86
N LYS A 97 26.73 28.21 14.45
CA LYS A 97 27.68 27.11 14.30
C LYS A 97 27.14 25.80 14.87
N GLU A 98 26.50 25.84 16.04
CA GLU A 98 25.83 24.67 16.63
C GLU A 98 24.73 24.12 15.72
N TYR A 99 23.94 25.00 15.09
CA TYR A 99 22.90 24.61 14.15
C TYR A 99 23.47 23.95 12.89
N GLU A 100 24.49 24.54 12.27
CA GLU A 100 25.16 23.95 11.10
C GLU A 100 25.80 22.60 11.42
N GLN A 101 26.45 22.49 12.59
CA GLN A 101 27.04 21.25 13.06
C GLN A 101 25.96 20.18 13.29
N PHE A 102 24.83 20.56 13.89
CA PHE A 102 23.69 19.67 14.07
C PHE A 102 23.15 19.17 12.72
N LEU A 103 22.94 20.07 11.75
CA LEU A 103 22.47 19.67 10.43
C LEU A 103 23.42 18.68 9.76
N LYS A 104 24.73 18.94 9.83
CA LYS A 104 25.76 18.04 9.28
C LYS A 104 25.82 16.70 10.02
N GLU A 105 25.63 16.69 11.32
CA GLU A 105 25.64 15.46 12.13
C GLU A 105 24.45 14.55 11.80
N ILE A 106 23.27 15.11 11.54
CA ILE A 106 22.06 14.35 11.21
C ILE A 106 22.02 13.98 9.72
N TRP A 107 22.10 14.98 8.83
CA TRP A 107 21.86 14.84 7.38
C TRP A 107 23.12 14.89 6.52
N GLY A 108 24.31 15.07 7.10
CA GLY A 108 25.56 15.01 6.35
C GLY A 108 25.86 13.61 5.82
N GLU A 109 26.90 13.51 5.01
CA GLU A 109 27.42 12.23 4.52
C GLU A 109 27.79 11.32 5.70
N ASN A 110 27.29 10.08 5.71
CA ASN A 110 27.42 9.15 6.84
C ASN A 110 26.87 9.72 8.18
N GLY A 111 25.90 10.63 8.09
CA GLY A 111 25.19 11.23 9.22
C GLY A 111 24.33 10.21 9.98
N LYS A 112 23.78 10.66 11.12
CA LYS A 112 22.94 9.80 11.98
C LYS A 112 21.72 9.26 11.25
N LEU A 113 21.12 10.03 10.34
CA LEU A 113 19.93 9.61 9.61
C LEU A 113 20.22 8.37 8.76
N GLN A 114 21.30 8.40 7.98
CA GLN A 114 21.72 7.27 7.15
C GLN A 114 22.04 6.03 8.01
N LYS A 115 22.83 6.22 9.07
CA LYS A 115 23.18 5.12 9.99
C LYS A 115 21.96 4.49 10.65
N LYS A 116 20.98 5.30 11.05
CA LYS A 116 19.74 4.80 11.62
C LYS A 116 18.87 4.10 10.60
N HIS A 117 18.84 4.58 9.36
CA HIS A 117 18.16 3.90 8.27
C HIS A 117 18.73 2.49 8.05
N GLU A 118 20.06 2.38 7.96
CA GLU A 118 20.77 1.10 7.83
C GLU A 118 20.51 0.18 9.04
N GLU A 119 20.57 0.71 10.26
CA GLU A 119 20.30 -0.05 11.50
C GLU A 119 18.87 -0.60 11.55
N LEU A 120 17.88 0.20 11.12
CA LEU A 120 16.48 -0.21 11.06
C LEU A 120 16.22 -1.30 10.01
N LEU A 121 16.91 -1.24 8.86
CA LEU A 121 16.75 -2.23 7.79
C LEU A 121 17.56 -3.51 8.03
N LYS A 122 18.63 -3.45 8.82
CA LYS A 122 19.51 -4.60 9.11
C LYS A 122 18.75 -5.89 9.46
N PRO A 123 17.79 -5.91 10.41
CA PRO A 123 17.07 -7.15 10.75
C PRO A 123 16.24 -7.70 9.57
N VAL A 124 15.67 -6.82 8.74
CA VAL A 124 14.90 -7.24 7.54
C VAL A 124 15.84 -7.84 6.50
N ILE A 125 17.00 -7.24 6.30
CA ILE A 125 18.01 -7.75 5.37
C ILE A 125 18.52 -9.12 5.83
N GLU A 126 18.74 -9.31 7.13
CA GLU A 126 19.13 -10.61 7.71
C GLU A 126 18.03 -11.67 7.50
N GLU A 127 16.77 -11.32 7.72
CA GLU A 127 15.62 -12.21 7.47
C GLU A 127 15.49 -12.60 5.99
N ILE A 128 15.58 -11.63 5.08
CA ILE A 128 15.60 -11.87 3.63
C ILE A 128 16.76 -12.80 3.25
N SER A 129 17.96 -12.56 3.80
CA SER A 129 19.14 -13.39 3.53
C SER A 129 18.93 -14.84 3.92
N ASN A 130 18.36 -15.09 5.11
CA ASN A 130 18.08 -16.45 5.58
C ASN A 130 17.05 -17.16 4.67
N ILE A 131 16.05 -16.44 4.17
CA ILE A 131 15.05 -16.98 3.25
C ILE A 131 15.68 -17.32 1.89
N ILE A 132 16.53 -16.44 1.37
CA ILE A 132 17.25 -16.67 0.11
C ILE A 132 18.17 -17.89 0.23
N GLU A 133 18.91 -18.02 1.34
CA GLU A 133 19.79 -19.17 1.60
C GLU A 133 18.98 -20.47 1.60
N LYS A 134 17.87 -20.50 2.33
CA LYS A 134 16.96 -21.65 2.36
C LYS A 134 16.42 -22.01 0.97
N ILE A 135 15.97 -21.03 0.18
CA ILE A 135 15.50 -21.26 -1.19
C ILE A 135 16.64 -21.79 -2.06
N GLY A 136 17.85 -21.25 -1.89
CA GLY A 136 19.03 -21.68 -2.63
C GLY A 136 19.37 -23.15 -2.37
N GLU A 137 19.30 -23.59 -1.12
CA GLU A 137 19.51 -24.99 -0.73
C GLU A 137 18.39 -25.92 -1.21
N GLU A 138 17.12 -25.56 -0.98
CA GLU A 138 15.96 -26.39 -1.32
C GLU A 138 15.82 -26.65 -2.82
N ASP A 139 16.11 -25.63 -3.63
CA ASP A 139 15.97 -25.69 -5.08
C ASP A 139 17.30 -25.90 -5.81
N GLU A 140 18.40 -26.07 -5.09
CA GLU A 140 19.75 -26.30 -5.63
C GLU A 140 20.24 -25.16 -6.54
N TYR A 141 19.99 -23.90 -6.17
CA TYR A 141 20.61 -22.76 -6.85
C TYR A 141 22.06 -22.62 -6.44
N VAL A 142 22.96 -22.54 -7.42
CA VAL A 142 24.39 -22.32 -7.14
C VAL A 142 24.71 -20.86 -6.85
N ILE A 143 23.86 -19.94 -7.32
CA ILE A 143 24.01 -18.51 -7.08
C ILE A 143 22.67 -17.79 -7.27
N ILE A 144 22.41 -16.81 -6.40
CA ILE A 144 21.27 -15.89 -6.50
C ILE A 144 21.82 -14.46 -6.48
N PHE A 145 21.56 -13.70 -7.55
CA PHE A 145 22.01 -12.31 -7.66
C PHE A 145 20.96 -11.33 -7.17
N ASP A 146 21.37 -10.30 -6.42
CA ASP A 146 20.52 -9.15 -6.16
C ASP A 146 20.69 -8.11 -7.27
N ILE A 147 19.63 -7.90 -8.08
CA ILE A 147 19.66 -6.97 -9.21
C ILE A 147 19.36 -5.53 -8.82
N SER A 148 18.89 -5.28 -7.59
CA SER A 148 18.69 -3.91 -7.10
C SER A 148 20.02 -3.17 -6.96
N LYS A 149 21.13 -3.91 -6.86
CA LYS A 149 22.48 -3.37 -6.72
C LYS A 149 23.29 -3.67 -7.98
N GLY A 150 23.44 -2.66 -8.84
CA GLY A 150 24.39 -2.67 -9.96
C GLY A 150 23.78 -2.44 -11.34
N ASN A 151 24.60 -2.60 -12.38
CA ASN A 151 24.25 -2.29 -13.77
C ASN A 151 23.83 -3.56 -14.54
N ILE A 152 22.81 -4.27 -14.08
CA ILE A 152 22.26 -5.42 -14.79
C ILE A 152 21.24 -4.92 -15.83
N VAL A 153 21.59 -5.04 -17.10
CA VAL A 153 20.79 -4.48 -18.21
C VAL A 153 19.64 -5.42 -18.62
N PHE A 154 19.81 -6.73 -18.46
CA PHE A 154 18.81 -7.73 -18.83
C PHE A 154 19.03 -9.05 -18.09
N VAL A 155 17.94 -9.63 -17.58
CA VAL A 155 17.88 -11.02 -17.10
C VAL A 155 16.56 -11.62 -17.54
N LYS A 156 16.54 -12.93 -17.82
CA LYS A 156 15.32 -13.64 -18.19
C LYS A 156 14.39 -13.75 -16.98
N THR A 157 13.13 -13.32 -17.11
CA THR A 157 12.11 -13.33 -16.04
C THR A 157 11.91 -14.70 -15.36
N GLY A 158 12.13 -15.80 -16.07
CA GLY A 158 12.01 -17.14 -15.50
C GLY A 158 13.05 -17.49 -14.43
N LEU A 159 14.04 -16.63 -14.18
CA LEU A 159 15.04 -16.78 -13.12
C LEU A 159 14.74 -15.91 -11.88
N ASP A 160 13.62 -15.19 -11.89
CA ASP A 160 13.22 -14.27 -10.83
C ASP A 160 12.66 -15.03 -9.61
N LEU A 161 13.27 -14.81 -8.46
CA LEU A 161 12.85 -15.38 -7.18
C LEU A 161 12.20 -14.33 -6.27
N THR A 162 12.07 -13.08 -6.71
CA THR A 162 11.58 -11.94 -5.91
C THR A 162 10.23 -12.25 -5.25
N GLU A 163 9.25 -12.72 -6.03
CA GLU A 163 7.91 -13.04 -5.53
C GLU A 163 7.91 -14.21 -4.55
N ARG A 164 8.81 -15.19 -4.73
CA ARG A 164 8.92 -16.33 -3.81
C ARG A 164 9.49 -15.90 -2.47
N VAL A 165 10.56 -15.09 -2.49
CA VAL A 165 11.13 -14.54 -1.26
C VAL A 165 10.10 -13.66 -0.55
N LEU A 166 9.37 -12.84 -1.31
CA LEU A 166 8.29 -11.99 -0.81
C LEU A 166 7.16 -12.80 -0.15
N TYR A 167 6.82 -13.96 -0.72
CA TYR A 167 5.86 -14.89 -0.12
C TYR A 167 6.36 -15.45 1.21
N GLU A 168 7.59 -15.96 1.26
CA GLU A 168 8.16 -16.58 2.47
C GLU A 168 8.34 -15.56 3.60
N ILE A 169 8.82 -14.34 3.33
CA ILE A 169 9.01 -13.33 4.37
C ILE A 169 7.70 -12.80 4.94
N ASN A 170 6.62 -12.84 4.14
CA ASN A 170 5.30 -12.46 4.59
C ASN A 170 4.53 -13.61 5.25
N LYS A 171 5.11 -14.82 5.34
CA LYS A 171 4.41 -16.03 5.78
C LYS A 171 3.92 -15.97 7.22
N GLU A 172 4.67 -15.35 8.12
CA GLU A 172 4.23 -15.14 9.51
C GLU A 172 3.14 -14.07 9.61
N PHE A 173 3.10 -13.13 8.67
CA PHE A 173 1.98 -12.22 8.45
C PHE A 173 0.81 -12.89 7.71
N THR A 174 0.94 -14.18 7.34
CA THR A 174 -0.07 -14.98 6.63
C THR A 174 -0.72 -16.08 7.50
N VAL A 175 -0.67 -15.98 8.84
CA VAL A 175 -1.58 -16.76 9.70
C VAL A 175 -3.00 -16.16 9.71
N VAL A 176 -3.50 -15.70 8.55
CA VAL A 176 -4.60 -16.29 7.78
C VAL A 176 -4.44 -15.71 6.37
N SER A 177 -3.94 -16.47 5.40
CA SER A 177 -4.26 -16.20 4.01
C SER A 177 -5.24 -17.26 3.56
N PRO A 178 -6.56 -17.00 3.58
CA PRO A 178 -7.38 -17.59 2.54
C PRO A 178 -6.78 -17.09 1.21
N VAL A 179 -6.91 -17.90 0.16
CA VAL A 179 -6.79 -17.49 -1.24
C VAL A 179 -7.15 -16.01 -1.35
N LYS A 180 -6.30 -15.15 -1.98
CA LYS A 180 -6.67 -13.76 -2.33
C LYS A 180 -8.16 -13.80 -2.69
N PRO A 181 -9.04 -13.02 -2.04
CA PRO A 181 -10.44 -12.99 -2.47
C PRO A 181 -10.40 -12.80 -3.97
N GLU A 182 -11.06 -13.68 -4.73
CA GLU A 182 -11.02 -13.59 -6.19
C GLU A 182 -11.47 -12.19 -6.66
N THR A 183 -12.13 -11.41 -5.79
CA THR A 183 -12.61 -10.06 -6.06
C THR A 183 -12.66 -9.19 -4.79
N GLU A 184 -11.90 -8.10 -4.74
CA GLU A 184 -12.08 -7.02 -3.75
C GLU A 184 -13.22 -6.10 -4.16
N PHE A 185 -14.09 -5.73 -3.22
CA PHE A 185 -15.20 -4.82 -3.53
C PHE A 185 -15.25 -3.64 -2.58
N TYR A 186 -15.86 -2.54 -3.04
CA TYR A 186 -16.21 -1.42 -2.19
C TYR A 186 -17.64 -0.95 -2.44
N VAL A 187 -18.33 -0.59 -1.37
CA VAL A 187 -19.69 -0.01 -1.43
C VAL A 187 -19.57 1.42 -0.92
N PHE A 188 -19.68 2.38 -1.83
CA PHE A 188 -19.70 3.79 -1.47
C PHE A 188 -20.96 4.14 -0.68
N LEU A 189 -20.90 5.19 0.12
CA LEU A 189 -22.09 5.77 0.72
C LEU A 189 -23.05 6.25 -0.38
N PHE A 190 -24.28 5.77 -0.32
CA PHE A 190 -25.33 6.22 -1.22
C PHE A 190 -25.78 7.63 -0.84
N GLU A 191 -25.83 8.51 -1.84
CA GLU A 191 -26.32 9.89 -1.69
C GLU A 191 -27.82 9.88 -1.33
N ASN A 192 -28.23 10.66 -0.32
CA ASN A 192 -29.63 10.88 0.00
C ASN A 192 -30.17 12.07 -0.80
N ILE A 193 -31.13 11.82 -1.69
CA ILE A 193 -31.66 12.87 -2.59
C ILE A 193 -32.71 13.74 -1.90
N SER A 194 -33.53 13.16 -1.03
CA SER A 194 -34.57 13.88 -0.29
C SER A 194 -34.17 14.14 1.16
N SER A 195 -34.69 15.24 1.72
CA SER A 195 -34.53 15.58 3.14
C SER A 195 -35.05 14.45 4.05
N GLU A 196 -36.09 13.75 3.61
CA GLU A 196 -36.65 12.58 4.30
C GLU A 196 -35.64 11.43 4.31
N ALA A 197 -35.01 11.10 3.17
CA ALA A 197 -33.98 10.07 3.08
C ALA A 197 -32.76 10.42 3.94
N GLU A 198 -32.35 11.69 3.95
CA GLU A 198 -31.25 12.21 4.77
C GLU A 198 -31.58 12.11 6.27
N SER A 199 -32.77 12.55 6.68
CA SER A 199 -33.22 12.49 8.08
C SER A 199 -33.22 11.06 8.63
N GLN A 200 -33.55 10.09 7.78
CA GLN A 200 -33.55 8.66 8.13
C GLN A 200 -32.20 7.98 7.86
N ASN A 201 -31.20 8.70 7.33
CA ASN A 201 -29.88 8.16 6.96
C ASN A 201 -29.98 6.93 6.03
N LEU A 202 -30.94 6.91 5.10
CA LEU A 202 -31.22 5.72 4.28
C LEU A 202 -30.00 5.29 3.46
N GLY A 203 -29.21 6.25 2.97
CA GLY A 203 -27.98 6.02 2.22
C GLY A 203 -26.96 5.19 2.99
N ARG A 204 -26.70 5.56 4.25
CA ARG A 204 -25.79 4.80 5.13
C ARG A 204 -26.33 3.40 5.44
N GLN A 205 -27.63 3.29 5.69
CA GLN A 205 -28.27 2.01 5.98
C GLN A 205 -28.13 1.04 4.80
N ILE A 206 -28.53 1.45 3.59
CA ILE A 206 -28.46 0.57 2.40
C ILE A 206 -27.02 0.20 2.06
N SER A 207 -26.08 1.14 2.17
CA SER A 207 -24.65 0.87 1.97
C SER A 207 -24.13 -0.21 2.93
N THR A 208 -24.51 -0.11 4.21
CA THR A 208 -24.13 -1.07 5.25
C THR A 208 -24.70 -2.45 4.96
N PHE A 209 -25.97 -2.53 4.56
CA PHE A 209 -26.61 -3.80 4.22
C PHE A 209 -25.99 -4.46 2.98
N ILE A 210 -25.73 -3.71 1.91
CA ILE A 210 -25.10 -4.23 0.70
C ILE A 210 -23.70 -4.71 1.02
N ARG A 211 -22.90 -3.92 1.76
CA ARG A 211 -21.55 -4.31 2.18
C ARG A 211 -21.56 -5.60 2.99
N ALA A 212 -22.42 -5.68 4.01
CA ALA A 212 -22.57 -6.87 4.83
C ALA A 212 -23.06 -8.08 4.03
N GLY A 213 -23.92 -7.86 3.02
CA GLY A 213 -24.40 -8.90 2.11
C GLY A 213 -23.31 -9.44 1.20
N LEU A 214 -22.50 -8.58 0.58
CA LEU A 214 -21.40 -8.97 -0.28
C LEU A 214 -20.29 -9.68 0.51
N ASN A 215 -19.97 -9.20 1.71
CA ASN A 215 -18.94 -9.80 2.57
C ASN A 215 -19.31 -11.20 3.10
N LYS A 216 -20.55 -11.67 2.91
CA LYS A 216 -20.95 -13.05 3.25
C LYS A 216 -20.54 -14.07 2.19
N PHE A 217 -20.23 -13.65 0.97
CA PHE A 217 -19.76 -14.56 -0.06
C PHE A 217 -18.26 -14.77 0.09
N ALA A 218 -17.83 -16.02 0.24
CA ALA A 218 -16.43 -16.37 0.51
C ALA A 218 -15.40 -15.86 -0.52
N LYS A 219 -15.84 -15.48 -1.72
CA LYS A 219 -14.97 -14.96 -2.80
C LYS A 219 -14.83 -13.43 -2.84
N PHE A 220 -15.58 -12.72 -2.01
CA PHE A 220 -15.57 -11.26 -1.94
C PHE A 220 -14.98 -10.78 -0.63
N GLU A 221 -14.13 -9.77 -0.70
CA GLU A 221 -13.60 -9.08 0.49
C GLU A 221 -13.79 -7.57 0.33
N ALA A 222 -14.26 -6.93 1.40
CA ALA A 222 -14.44 -5.49 1.38
C ALA A 222 -13.09 -4.77 1.49
N VAL A 223 -12.83 -3.81 0.59
CA VAL A 223 -11.68 -2.91 0.70
C VAL A 223 -11.72 -2.20 2.06
N GLU A 224 -10.57 -2.14 2.72
CA GLU A 224 -10.43 -1.47 4.02
C GLU A 224 -10.80 0.01 3.94
N GLY A 225 -11.57 0.50 4.91
CA GLY A 225 -12.00 1.90 4.94
C GLY A 225 -10.83 2.89 4.96
N ARG A 226 -9.70 2.52 5.59
CA ARG A 226 -8.48 3.35 5.60
C ARG A 226 -7.94 3.61 4.19
N ARG A 227 -7.90 2.59 3.31
CA ARG A 227 -7.47 2.74 1.90
C ARG A 227 -8.35 3.77 1.17
N VAL A 228 -9.65 3.74 1.42
CA VAL A 228 -10.60 4.69 0.82
C VAL A 228 -10.42 6.09 1.36
N SER A 229 -10.29 6.25 2.68
CA SER A 229 -10.03 7.56 3.30
C SER A 229 -8.72 8.18 2.82
N GLU A 230 -7.65 7.39 2.67
CA GLU A 230 -6.38 7.84 2.11
C GLU A 230 -6.51 8.25 0.64
N ALA A 231 -7.21 7.46 -0.18
CA ALA A 231 -7.45 7.78 -1.58
C ALA A 231 -8.27 9.08 -1.76
N MET A 232 -9.34 9.26 -0.98
CA MET A 232 -10.14 10.47 -0.99
C MET A 232 -9.33 11.69 -0.55
N SER A 233 -8.54 11.57 0.52
CA SER A 233 -7.69 12.66 1.02
C SER A 233 -6.66 13.09 -0.03
N LEU A 234 -6.03 12.15 -0.72
CA LEU A 234 -5.07 12.44 -1.79
C LEU A 234 -5.71 13.12 -3.00
N LEU A 235 -6.98 12.82 -3.29
CA LEU A 235 -7.74 13.42 -4.39
C LEU A 235 -8.44 14.73 -4.00
N GLY A 236 -8.34 15.14 -2.74
CA GLY A 236 -8.96 16.37 -2.23
C GLY A 236 -10.47 16.25 -1.99
N PHE A 237 -11.00 15.04 -1.84
CA PHE A 237 -12.42 14.80 -1.58
C PHE A 237 -12.70 14.70 -0.07
N MET A 238 -13.72 15.42 0.39
CA MET A 238 -14.02 15.56 1.83
C MET A 238 -15.15 14.65 2.31
N LYS A 239 -16.12 14.36 1.43
CA LYS A 239 -17.33 13.61 1.75
C LYS A 239 -17.59 12.58 0.67
N GLU A 240 -17.93 11.37 1.10
CA GLU A 240 -18.04 10.20 0.23
C GLU A 240 -19.40 10.14 -0.49
N ASP A 241 -20.44 10.59 0.20
CA ASP A 241 -21.82 10.68 -0.26
C ASP A 241 -22.10 11.88 -1.18
N GLU A 242 -21.11 12.75 -1.41
CA GLU A 242 -21.16 13.88 -2.34
C GLU A 242 -20.34 13.63 -3.63
N LEU A 243 -19.77 12.43 -3.80
CA LEU A 243 -18.91 12.13 -4.96
C LEU A 243 -19.73 11.91 -6.23
N ASP A 244 -19.32 12.57 -7.32
CA ASP A 244 -19.86 12.28 -8.65
C ASP A 244 -19.29 10.97 -9.25
N ASP A 245 -19.92 10.48 -10.33
CA ASP A 245 -19.53 9.22 -11.00
C ASP A 245 -18.04 9.18 -11.42
N ASN A 246 -17.46 10.32 -11.83
CA ASN A 246 -16.05 10.39 -12.23
C ASN A 246 -15.12 10.38 -11.01
N GLN A 247 -15.50 11.09 -9.95
CA GLN A 247 -14.75 11.11 -8.70
C GLN A 247 -14.74 9.72 -8.05
N ILE A 248 -15.89 9.03 -8.05
CA ILE A 248 -16.00 7.62 -7.64
C ILE A 248 -15.04 6.75 -8.44
N LEU A 249 -14.98 6.90 -9.77
CA LEU A 249 -14.06 6.13 -10.62
C LEU A 249 -12.59 6.39 -10.28
N LEU A 250 -12.21 7.64 -9.97
CA LEU A 250 -10.85 8.00 -9.56
C LEU A 250 -10.48 7.35 -8.21
N VAL A 251 -11.38 7.42 -7.23
CA VAL A 251 -11.17 6.76 -5.92
C VAL A 251 -11.06 5.26 -6.13
N SER A 252 -11.98 4.66 -6.90
CA SER A 252 -12.05 3.21 -7.18
C SER A 252 -10.75 2.66 -7.75
N ARG A 253 -10.14 3.35 -8.72
CA ARG A 253 -8.83 2.98 -9.29
C ARG A 253 -7.69 3.11 -8.30
N ARG A 254 -7.74 4.11 -7.41
CA ARG A 254 -6.70 4.35 -6.42
C ARG A 254 -6.72 3.32 -5.30
N ILE A 255 -7.91 2.84 -4.95
CA ILE A 255 -8.11 1.79 -3.96
C ILE A 255 -8.00 0.38 -4.55
N ASP A 256 -7.72 0.23 -5.85
CA ASP A 256 -7.58 -1.06 -6.54
C ASP A 256 -8.76 -2.03 -6.30
N ALA A 257 -9.99 -1.50 -6.29
CA ALA A 257 -11.19 -2.32 -6.14
C ALA A 257 -11.56 -3.00 -7.46
N ASP A 258 -11.89 -4.30 -7.43
CA ASP A 258 -12.37 -5.03 -8.60
C ASP A 258 -13.84 -4.70 -8.90
N ILE A 259 -14.66 -4.57 -7.85
CA ILE A 259 -16.08 -4.22 -7.95
C ILE A 259 -16.38 -3.02 -7.07
N VAL A 260 -17.12 -2.06 -7.62
CA VAL A 260 -17.63 -0.93 -6.83
C VAL A 260 -19.13 -0.78 -7.01
N VAL A 261 -19.81 -0.52 -5.90
CA VAL A 261 -21.26 -0.30 -5.84
C VAL A 261 -21.52 1.08 -5.25
N PHE A 262 -22.38 1.85 -5.90
CA PHE A 262 -22.68 3.23 -5.54
C PHE A 262 -24.05 3.64 -6.09
N GLY A 263 -24.49 4.85 -5.81
CA GLY A 263 -25.75 5.38 -6.34
C GLY A 263 -26.40 6.34 -5.38
N HIS A 264 -27.70 6.50 -5.54
CA HIS A 264 -28.48 7.40 -4.70
C HIS A 264 -29.80 6.76 -4.28
N ILE A 265 -30.31 7.24 -3.15
CA ILE A 265 -31.57 6.80 -2.55
C ILE A 265 -32.46 8.02 -2.30
N ASP A 266 -33.75 7.86 -2.60
CA ASP A 266 -34.78 8.87 -2.42
C ASP A 266 -35.92 8.26 -1.61
N LEU A 267 -36.51 9.05 -0.72
CA LEU A 267 -37.76 8.76 -0.04
C LEU A 267 -38.75 9.87 -0.38
N SER A 268 -39.72 9.53 -1.22
CA SER A 268 -40.72 10.47 -1.71
C SER A 268 -42.10 9.79 -1.77
N SER A 269 -43.12 10.46 -1.22
CA SER A 269 -44.50 9.97 -1.22
C SER A 269 -44.68 8.55 -0.63
N GLY A 270 -43.96 8.24 0.45
CA GLY A 270 -44.02 6.93 1.12
C GLY A 270 -43.40 5.79 0.32
N LYS A 271 -42.52 6.09 -0.64
CA LYS A 271 -41.78 5.10 -1.43
C LYS A 271 -40.29 5.37 -1.35
N ILE A 272 -39.53 4.31 -1.08
CA ILE A 272 -38.07 4.34 -1.14
C ILE A 272 -37.67 3.92 -2.56
N THR A 273 -36.94 4.77 -3.26
CA THR A 273 -36.38 4.49 -4.59
C THR A 273 -34.86 4.50 -4.53
N LEU A 274 -34.25 3.37 -4.90
CA LEU A 274 -32.80 3.21 -4.98
C LEU A 274 -32.39 3.15 -6.45
N LYS A 275 -31.53 4.08 -6.88
CA LYS A 275 -30.86 4.00 -8.19
C LYS A 275 -29.46 3.44 -8.00
N LEU A 276 -29.35 2.13 -8.14
CA LEU A 276 -28.11 1.38 -8.01
C LEU A 276 -27.24 1.59 -9.25
N LYS A 277 -25.97 1.85 -9.02
CA LYS A 277 -24.90 1.81 -10.01
C LYS A 277 -23.81 0.87 -9.52
N TRP A 278 -23.19 0.14 -10.42
CA TRP A 278 -22.02 -0.66 -10.09
C TRP A 278 -21.12 -0.87 -11.31
N ILE A 279 -19.84 -1.13 -11.04
CA ILE A 279 -18.81 -1.40 -12.06
C ILE A 279 -18.09 -2.69 -11.65
N ASN A 280 -17.75 -3.52 -12.63
CA ASN A 280 -16.82 -4.64 -12.47
C ASN A 280 -15.62 -4.41 -13.38
N PHE A 281 -14.53 -3.90 -12.80
CA PHE A 281 -13.31 -3.51 -13.50
C PHE A 281 -12.63 -4.68 -14.21
N ASN A 282 -12.86 -5.93 -13.77
CA ASN A 282 -12.35 -7.13 -14.44
C ASN A 282 -13.04 -7.40 -15.78
N SER A 283 -14.27 -6.91 -15.96
CA SER A 283 -15.06 -7.04 -17.20
C SER A 283 -15.09 -5.77 -18.05
N GLY A 284 -14.41 -4.70 -17.59
CA GLY A 284 -14.39 -3.39 -18.22
C GLY A 284 -14.93 -2.27 -17.33
N ASN A 285 -14.91 -1.03 -17.84
CA ASN A 285 -15.24 0.18 -17.07
C ASN A 285 -16.70 0.65 -17.24
N GLU A 286 -17.61 -0.25 -17.66
CA GLU A 286 -19.00 0.12 -17.90
C GLU A 286 -19.78 0.26 -16.58
N ILE A 287 -20.45 1.40 -16.39
CA ILE A 287 -21.36 1.61 -15.27
C ILE A 287 -22.71 0.95 -15.59
N ILE A 288 -23.03 -0.11 -14.85
CA ILE A 288 -24.30 -0.82 -14.95
C ILE A 288 -25.28 -0.18 -13.97
N LYS A 289 -26.51 0.08 -14.42
CA LYS A 289 -27.55 0.79 -13.65
C LYS A 289 -28.76 -0.09 -13.42
N LYS A 290 -29.36 0.00 -12.23
CA LYS A 290 -30.61 -0.69 -11.90
C LYS A 290 -31.40 0.07 -10.84
N ASP A 291 -32.68 0.27 -11.09
CA ASP A 291 -33.57 0.93 -10.13
C ASP A 291 -34.39 -0.10 -9.36
N PHE A 292 -34.63 0.20 -8.08
CA PHE A 292 -35.48 -0.55 -7.17
C PHE A 292 -36.43 0.41 -6.46
N THR A 293 -37.67 -0.02 -6.23
CA THR A 293 -38.67 0.78 -5.52
C THR A 293 -39.46 -0.11 -4.58
N ILE A 294 -39.58 0.30 -3.32
CA ILE A 294 -40.43 -0.35 -2.31
C ILE A 294 -41.32 0.67 -1.60
N ASP A 295 -42.40 0.22 -0.98
CA ASP A 295 -43.18 1.05 -0.05
C ASP A 295 -42.33 1.30 1.21
N GLU A 296 -42.37 2.49 1.80
CA GLU A 296 -41.60 2.81 3.03
C GLU A 296 -41.99 1.90 4.21
N ARG A 297 -43.23 1.36 4.20
CA ARG A 297 -43.68 0.39 5.20
C ARG A 297 -43.01 -0.98 5.04
N ASP A 298 -42.45 -1.26 3.87
CA ASP A 298 -41.60 -2.42 3.68
C ASP A 298 -40.24 -2.18 4.34
N LYS A 299 -39.76 -3.17 5.09
CA LYS A 299 -38.47 -3.11 5.78
C LYS A 299 -37.29 -2.88 4.81
N MET A 300 -36.31 -2.07 5.19
CA MET A 300 -35.08 -1.79 4.41
C MET A 300 -34.33 -3.07 4.02
N GLU A 301 -34.39 -4.10 4.86
CA GLU A 301 -33.80 -5.42 4.62
C GLU A 301 -34.38 -6.11 3.37
N LYS A 302 -35.65 -5.85 3.02
CA LYS A 302 -36.28 -6.36 1.80
C LYS A 302 -35.62 -5.75 0.56
N LEU A 303 -35.49 -4.42 0.54
CA LEU A 303 -34.81 -3.69 -0.54
C LEU A 303 -33.36 -4.18 -0.69
N ALA A 304 -32.63 -4.31 0.43
CA ALA A 304 -31.28 -4.86 0.41
C ALA A 304 -31.25 -6.30 -0.13
N GLY A 305 -32.20 -7.15 0.25
CA GLY A 305 -32.33 -8.52 -0.27
C GLY A 305 -32.53 -8.58 -1.78
N ASP A 306 -33.36 -7.70 -2.33
CA ASP A 306 -33.61 -7.59 -3.77
C ASP A 306 -32.34 -7.13 -4.51
N VAL A 307 -31.63 -6.13 -3.97
CA VAL A 307 -30.35 -5.64 -4.50
C VAL A 307 -29.30 -6.76 -4.49
N MET A 308 -29.18 -7.49 -3.38
CA MET A 308 -28.21 -8.58 -3.25
C MET A 308 -28.52 -9.73 -4.21
N THR A 309 -29.79 -10.05 -4.42
CA THR A 309 -30.23 -11.06 -5.39
C THR A 309 -29.87 -10.65 -6.82
N TYR A 310 -30.01 -9.37 -7.15
CA TYR A 310 -29.62 -8.82 -8.44
C TYR A 310 -28.08 -8.85 -8.63
N LEU A 311 -27.33 -8.25 -7.70
CA LEU A 311 -25.86 -8.20 -7.76
C LEU A 311 -25.26 -9.61 -7.82
N GLY A 312 -25.72 -10.54 -6.98
CA GLY A 312 -25.24 -11.91 -6.96
C GLY A 312 -25.51 -12.68 -8.26
N ARG A 313 -26.55 -12.31 -9.02
CA ARG A 313 -26.84 -12.90 -10.33
C ARG A 313 -25.95 -12.30 -11.42
N GLU A 314 -25.82 -10.98 -11.45
CA GLU A 314 -25.10 -10.30 -12.52
C GLU A 314 -23.58 -10.45 -12.38
N ILE A 315 -23.05 -10.45 -11.16
CA ILE A 315 -21.62 -10.68 -10.91
C ILE A 315 -21.22 -12.15 -11.17
N LYS A 316 -22.15 -13.11 -11.14
CA LYS A 316 -21.87 -14.52 -11.49
C LYS A 316 -21.85 -14.79 -13.01
N LYS A 317 -22.43 -13.91 -13.82
CA LYS A 317 -22.53 -14.09 -15.28
C LYS A 317 -21.32 -13.55 -16.04
N LYS A 318 -20.55 -12.66 -15.42
CA LYS A 318 -19.36 -12.01 -15.98
C LYS A 318 -18.12 -12.55 -15.28
#